data_AF-A0A7S0A5G3-F1
#
_entry.id   AF-A0A7S0A5G3-F1
#
_cell.length_a   1.000
_cell.length_b   1.000
_cell.length_c   1.000
_cell.angle_alpha   90.00
_cell.angle_beta   90.00
_cell.angle_gamma   90.00
#
_symmetry.space_group_name_H-M   'P 1'
#
loop_
_entity.id
_entity.type
_entity.pdbx_description
1 polymer ?
#
loop_
_entity_poly.entity_id
_entity_poly.type
_entity_poly.pdbx_seq_one_letter_code
_entity_poly.pdbx_strand_id
1 'polypeptide(L)'
;EDSAEEEYQKMTQANKVTKTLKDQDVAYKTQEFKGLDKSVADLTADRETTDTELSAVLEYYAKIKARCIAKPETYEARKQRREAEIKGLKEALAILEDETAFVQRGKRGSFGHFLGMPGQ
;
A
#
# COMPACT_ATOMS: atom_id res chain seq x y z
N GLU A 1 65.36 -48.27 30.83
CA GLU A 1 64.61 -48.24 29.56
C GLU A 1 63.11 -48.23 29.82
N ASP A 2 62.62 -49.02 30.78
CA ASP A 2 61.21 -49.11 31.20
C ASP A 2 60.49 -47.76 31.43
N SER A 3 61.13 -46.79 32.09
CA SER A 3 60.54 -45.47 32.33
C SER A 3 60.22 -44.69 31.04
N ALA A 4 61.02 -44.85 29.98
CA ALA A 4 60.79 -44.15 28.72
C ALA A 4 59.64 -44.78 27.94
N GLU A 5 59.48 -46.10 28.03
CA GLU A 5 58.39 -46.82 27.39
C GLU A 5 57.04 -46.52 28.06
N GLU A 6 56.98 -46.49 29.39
CA GLU A 6 55.77 -46.09 30.12
C GLU A 6 55.32 -44.66 29.76
N GLU A 7 56.26 -43.73 29.67
CA GLU A 7 55.98 -42.32 29.37
C GLU A 7 55.49 -42.15 27.93
N TYR A 8 56.08 -42.88 26.98
CA TYR A 8 55.61 -42.95 25.60
C TYR A 8 54.18 -43.51 25.50
N GLN A 9 53.86 -44.59 26.22
CA GLN A 9 52.52 -45.17 26.23
C GLN A 9 51.49 -44.20 26.82
N LYS A 10 51.83 -43.53 27.94
CA LYS A 10 50.98 -42.48 28.55
C LYS A 10 50.73 -41.33 27.57
N MET A 11 51.77 -40.80 26.94
CA MET A 11 51.67 -39.74 25.94
C MET A 11 50.80 -40.17 24.75
N THR A 12 51.00 -41.38 24.25
CA THR A 12 50.23 -41.93 23.12
C THR A 12 48.75 -42.03 23.46
N GLN A 13 48.42 -42.48 24.67
CA GLN A 13 47.02 -42.54 25.12
C GLN A 13 46.42 -41.13 25.30
N ALA A 14 47.16 -40.19 25.88
CA ALA A 14 46.73 -38.81 26.02
C ALA A 14 46.48 -38.14 24.65
N ASN A 15 47.34 -38.39 23.66
CA ASN A 15 47.17 -37.91 22.30
C ASN A 15 45.92 -38.50 21.62
N LYS A 16 45.63 -39.80 21.83
CA LYS A 16 44.40 -40.43 21.32
C LYS A 16 43.14 -39.76 21.88
N VAL A 17 43.09 -39.57 23.21
CA VAL A 17 41.94 -38.91 23.85
C VAL A 17 41.80 -37.47 23.37
N THR A 18 42.90 -36.72 23.32
CA THR A 18 42.91 -35.33 22.84
C THR A 18 42.44 -35.22 21.39
N LYS A 19 42.84 -36.16 20.52
CA LYS A 19 42.40 -36.20 19.13
C LYS A 19 40.89 -36.41 19.05
N THR A 20 40.36 -37.42 19.75
CA THR A 20 38.90 -37.69 19.77
C THR A 20 38.10 -36.48 20.24
N LEU A 21 38.56 -35.79 21.29
CA LEU A 21 37.90 -34.57 21.78
C LEU A 21 37.90 -33.45 20.73
N LYS A 22 39.05 -33.22 20.07
CA LYS A 22 39.16 -32.20 19.02
C LYS A 22 38.31 -32.53 17.79
N ASP A 23 38.23 -33.80 17.39
CA ASP A 23 37.40 -34.24 16.28
C ASP A 23 35.90 -34.00 16.57
N GLN A 24 35.47 -34.23 17.82
CA GLN A 24 34.10 -33.90 18.26
C GLN A 24 33.87 -32.38 18.30
N ASP A 25 34.82 -31.60 18.82
CA ASP A 25 34.72 -30.13 18.82
C ASP A 25 34.56 -29.58 17.40
N VAL A 26 35.30 -30.10 16.43
CA VAL A 26 35.17 -29.71 15.02
C VAL A 26 33.78 -30.05 14.50
N ALA A 27 33.25 -31.24 14.81
CA ALA A 27 31.91 -31.64 14.38
C ALA A 27 30.82 -30.71 14.96
N TYR A 28 30.85 -30.46 16.28
CA TYR A 28 29.88 -29.60 16.95
C TYR A 28 29.95 -28.16 16.46
N LYS A 29 31.14 -27.57 16.39
CA LYS A 29 31.32 -26.21 15.88
C LYS A 29 30.91 -26.11 14.42
N THR A 30 31.14 -27.15 13.63
CA THR A 30 30.70 -27.20 12.22
C THR A 30 29.18 -27.19 12.09
N GLN A 31 28.49 -27.95 12.93
CA GLN A 31 27.04 -27.94 12.96
C GLN A 31 26.49 -26.60 13.44
N GLU A 32 27.10 -26.03 14.48
CA GLU A 32 26.69 -24.75 15.06
C GLU A 32 26.82 -23.60 14.05
N PHE A 33 27.99 -23.42 13.41
CA PHE A 33 28.16 -22.30 12.49
C PHE A 33 27.22 -22.41 11.27
N LYS A 34 26.96 -23.63 10.77
CA LYS A 34 25.97 -23.85 9.70
C LYS A 34 24.56 -23.49 10.13
N GLY A 35 24.20 -23.79 11.38
CA GLY A 35 22.92 -23.38 11.96
C GLY A 35 22.80 -21.87 12.04
N LEU A 36 23.85 -21.20 12.53
CA LEU A 36 23.93 -19.74 12.61
C LEU A 36 23.85 -19.10 11.21
N ASP A 37 24.59 -19.59 10.23
CA ASP A 37 24.55 -19.09 8.84
C ASP A 37 23.14 -19.16 8.26
N LYS A 38 22.42 -20.26 8.51
CA LYS A 38 21.02 -20.39 8.10
C LYS A 38 20.14 -19.37 8.81
N SER A 39 20.26 -19.23 10.14
CA SER A 39 19.49 -18.24 10.89
C SER A 39 19.76 -16.81 10.43
N VAL A 40 21.01 -16.48 10.08
CA VAL A 40 21.36 -15.18 9.51
C VAL A 40 20.67 -14.97 8.16
N ALA A 41 20.69 -15.97 7.28
CA ALA A 41 20.02 -15.89 5.98
C ALA A 41 18.50 -15.72 6.13
N ASP A 42 17.86 -16.53 6.97
CA ASP A 42 16.42 -16.48 7.23
C ASP A 42 16.01 -15.10 7.80
N LEU A 43 16.71 -14.61 8.84
CA LEU A 43 16.43 -13.31 9.45
C LEU A 43 16.68 -12.14 8.50
N THR A 44 17.68 -12.25 7.61
CA THR A 44 17.95 -11.22 6.60
C THR A 44 16.81 -11.15 5.59
N ALA A 45 16.33 -12.30 5.11
CA ALA A 45 15.20 -12.36 4.18
C ALA A 45 13.89 -11.85 4.82
N ASP A 46 13.64 -12.21 6.08
CA ASP A 46 12.49 -11.70 6.84
C ASP A 46 12.55 -10.17 6.98
N ARG A 47 13.74 -9.63 7.29
CA ARG A 47 13.95 -8.19 7.40
C ARG A 47 13.68 -7.48 6.07
N GLU A 48 14.21 -7.98 4.96
CA GLU A 48 14.00 -7.39 3.64
C GLU A 48 12.51 -7.38 3.23
N THR A 49 11.81 -8.48 3.54
CA THR A 49 10.37 -8.60 3.28
C THR A 49 9.58 -7.60 4.13
N THR A 50 9.85 -7.53 5.43
CA THR A 50 9.16 -6.61 6.34
C THR A 50 9.45 -5.13 6.03
N ASP A 51 10.68 -4.78 5.62
CA ASP A 51 11.02 -3.42 5.16
C ASP A 51 10.24 -3.04 3.90
N THR A 52 10.05 -4.00 2.98
CA THR A 52 9.24 -3.82 1.76
C THR A 52 7.76 -3.59 2.09
N GLU A 53 7.19 -4.42 2.97
CA GLU A 53 5.81 -4.29 3.43
C GLU A 53 5.59 -2.95 4.16
N LEU A 54 6.50 -2.58 5.06
CA LEU A 54 6.44 -1.31 5.79
C LEU A 54 6.46 -0.12 4.84
N SER A 55 7.32 -0.15 3.83
CA SER A 55 7.39 0.90 2.81
C SER A 55 6.05 1.05 2.07
N ALA A 56 5.45 -0.07 1.65
CA ALA A 56 4.14 -0.07 1.00
C ALA A 56 3.03 0.49 1.92
N VAL A 57 3.03 0.14 3.20
CA VAL A 57 2.08 0.67 4.19
C VAL A 57 2.24 2.18 4.35
N LEU A 58 3.47 2.67 4.47
CA LEU A 58 3.76 4.11 4.61
C LEU A 58 3.32 4.90 3.38
N GLU A 59 3.56 4.38 2.18
CA GLU A 59 3.08 4.99 0.94
C GLU A 59 1.55 5.09 0.90
N TYR A 60 0.86 4.01 1.25
CA TYR A 60 -0.60 4.00 1.27
C TYR A 60 -1.15 4.95 2.35
N TYR A 61 -0.52 4.97 3.52
CA TYR A 61 -0.87 5.88 4.61
C TYR A 61 -0.71 7.36 4.19
N ALA A 62 0.33 7.70 3.44
CA ALA A 62 0.49 9.05 2.88
C ALA A 62 -0.66 9.42 1.93
N LYS A 63 -1.12 8.48 1.09
CA LYS A 63 -2.29 8.67 0.21
C LYS A 63 -3.57 8.90 1.01
N ILE A 64 -3.78 8.16 2.10
CA ILE A 64 -4.93 8.37 3.01
C ILE A 64 -4.84 9.75 3.64
N LYS A 65 -3.69 10.13 4.21
CA LYS A 65 -3.48 11.44 4.82
C LYS A 65 -3.81 12.58 3.86
N ALA A 66 -3.39 12.48 2.60
CA ALA A 66 -3.69 13.49 1.58
C ALA A 66 -5.20 13.64 1.29
N ARG A 67 -5.99 12.57 1.43
CA ARG A 67 -7.45 12.60 1.22
C ARG A 67 -8.22 13.03 2.46
N CYS A 68 -7.77 12.60 3.64
CA CYS A 68 -8.53 12.69 4.88
C CYS A 68 -8.13 13.88 5.76
N ILE A 69 -6.88 14.37 5.65
CA ILE A 69 -6.43 15.56 6.35
C ILE A 69 -6.71 16.75 5.43
N ALA A 70 -7.89 17.34 5.59
CA ALA A 70 -8.29 18.51 4.82
C ALA A 70 -7.25 19.63 5.00
N LYS A 71 -6.66 20.09 3.89
CA LYS A 71 -5.96 21.37 3.89
C LYS A 71 -7.00 22.44 4.17
N PRO A 72 -6.90 23.21 5.27
CA PRO A 72 -7.87 24.25 5.54
C PRO A 72 -7.85 25.26 4.39
N GLU A 73 -8.99 25.41 3.72
CA GLU A 73 -9.16 26.49 2.74
C GLU A 73 -9.10 27.84 3.46
N THR A 74 -8.43 28.84 2.86
CA THR A 74 -8.45 30.20 3.39
C THR A 74 -9.89 30.74 3.36
N TYR A 75 -10.21 31.63 4.28
CA TYR A 75 -11.52 32.28 4.32
C TYR A 75 -11.82 32.99 2.99
N GLU A 76 -10.82 33.65 2.40
CA GLU A 76 -10.95 34.37 1.13
C GLU A 76 -11.33 33.45 -0.02
N ALA A 77 -10.63 32.33 -0.21
CA ALA A 77 -10.94 31.36 -1.26
C ALA A 77 -12.33 30.74 -1.09
N ARG A 78 -12.71 30.43 0.16
CA ARG A 78 -14.06 29.94 0.50
C ARG A 78 -15.14 30.96 0.16
N LYS A 79 -14.91 32.22 0.52
CA LYS A 79 -15.85 33.33 0.29
C LYS A 79 -16.04 33.55 -1.21
N GLN A 80 -14.95 33.65 -1.98
CA GLN A 80 -15.01 33.84 -3.43
C GLN A 80 -15.82 32.73 -4.14
N ARG A 81 -15.57 31.46 -3.80
CA ARG A 81 -16.32 30.33 -4.38
C ARG A 81 -17.82 30.44 -4.07
N ARG A 82 -18.19 30.77 -2.82
CA ARG A 82 -19.58 30.94 -2.41
C ARG A 82 -20.25 32.14 -3.08
N GLU A 83 -19.53 33.25 -3.24
CA GLU A 83 -20.06 34.43 -3.95
C GLU A 83 -20.32 34.13 -5.43
N ALA A 84 -19.41 33.40 -6.09
CA ALA A 84 -19.61 32.93 -7.46
C ALA A 84 -20.80 31.97 -7.58
N GLU A 85 -20.95 31.04 -6.63
CA GLU A 85 -22.09 30.12 -6.55
C GLU A 85 -23.40 30.88 -6.35
N ILE A 86 -23.46 31.82 -5.40
CA ILE A 86 -24.64 32.67 -5.15
C ILE A 86 -25.00 33.47 -6.40
N LYS A 87 -24.01 34.02 -7.11
CA LYS A 87 -24.26 34.76 -8.35
C LYS A 87 -24.87 33.85 -9.42
N GLY A 88 -24.28 32.69 -9.68
CA GLY A 88 -24.82 31.73 -10.65
C GLY A 88 -26.23 31.22 -10.28
N LEU A 89 -26.49 30.98 -9.00
CA LEU A 89 -27.82 30.61 -8.51
C LEU A 89 -28.86 31.71 -8.73
N LYS A 90 -28.48 32.98 -8.52
CA LYS A 90 -29.35 34.13 -8.80
C LYS A 90 -29.63 34.29 -10.29
N GLU A 91 -28.63 34.10 -11.14
CA GLU A 91 -28.80 34.13 -12.59
C GLU A 91 -29.73 33.01 -13.06
N ALA A 92 -29.53 31.78 -12.58
CA ALA A 92 -30.41 30.66 -12.88
C ALA A 92 -31.85 30.90 -12.39
N LEU A 93 -32.02 31.47 -11.19
CA LEU A 93 -33.33 31.82 -10.66
C LEU A 93 -34.02 32.87 -11.55
N ALA A 94 -33.31 33.93 -11.94
CA ALA A 94 -33.84 34.97 -12.82
C ALA A 94 -34.26 34.40 -14.18
N ILE A 95 -33.45 33.50 -14.75
CA ILE A 95 -33.78 32.79 -15.98
C ILE A 95 -35.05 31.96 -15.79
N LEU A 96 -35.19 31.19 -14.71
CA LEU A 96 -36.39 30.37 -14.48
C LEU A 96 -37.64 31.23 -14.26
N GLU A 97 -37.51 32.36 -13.56
CA GLU A 97 -38.61 33.30 -13.34
C GLU A 97 -39.03 33.98 -14.66
N ASP A 98 -38.08 34.37 -15.51
CA ASP A 98 -38.34 34.99 -16.81
C ASP A 98 -38.83 33.96 -17.87
N GLU A 99 -38.22 32.78 -17.92
CA GLU A 99 -38.55 31.67 -18.83
C GLU A 99 -39.84 30.92 -18.45
N THR A 100 -40.45 31.19 -17.28
CA THR A 100 -41.87 30.84 -17.09
C THR A 100 -42.79 31.51 -18.13
N ALA A 101 -42.31 32.52 -18.87
CA ALA A 101 -42.97 33.07 -20.05
C ALA A 101 -42.90 32.15 -21.30
N PHE A 102 -41.94 31.22 -21.37
CA PHE A 102 -41.73 30.30 -22.51
C PHE A 102 -42.20 28.87 -22.26
N VAL A 103 -43.09 28.64 -21.29
CA VAL A 103 -43.84 27.38 -21.21
C VAL A 103 -44.65 27.23 -22.50
N GLN A 104 -44.13 26.46 -23.45
CA GLN A 104 -44.82 26.10 -24.68
C GLN A 104 -46.16 25.48 -24.29
N ARG A 105 -47.23 26.28 -24.38
CA ARG A 105 -48.60 25.80 -24.25
C ARG A 105 -48.84 24.80 -25.36
N GLY A 106 -48.69 23.51 -25.04
CA GLY A 106 -49.14 22.43 -25.90
C GLY A 106 -50.61 22.68 -26.24
N LYS A 107 -50.90 22.93 -27.52
CA LYS A 107 -52.26 23.10 -28.03
C LYS A 107 -53.09 21.86 -27.67
N ARG A 108 -53.95 21.97 -26.65
CA ARG A 108 -55.11 21.07 -26.46
C ARG A 108 -56.09 21.38 -27.61
N GLY A 109 -56.49 20.34 -28.35
CA GLY A 109 -57.02 20.43 -29.71
C GLY A 109 -58.52 20.75 -29.88
N SER A 110 -58.99 20.64 -31.13
CA SER A 110 -60.37 20.43 -31.61
C SER A 110 -60.30 20.33 -33.15
N PHE A 111 -60.43 19.15 -33.75
CA PHE A 111 -61.65 18.64 -34.40
C PHE A 111 -62.22 19.55 -35.52
N GLY A 112 -62.16 19.10 -36.78
CA GLY A 112 -62.89 19.74 -37.90
C GLY A 112 -62.40 19.44 -39.34
N HIS A 113 -62.91 18.35 -39.92
CA HIS A 113 -63.42 18.19 -41.31
C HIS A 113 -62.56 18.49 -42.58
N PHE A 114 -62.20 17.41 -43.29
CA PHE A 114 -62.53 17.09 -44.71
C PHE A 114 -62.11 18.06 -45.85
N LEU A 115 -61.09 17.68 -46.64
CA LEU A 115 -61.13 17.38 -48.09
C LEU A 115 -59.76 17.50 -48.78
N GLY A 116 -59.41 16.48 -49.58
CA GLY A 116 -58.61 16.69 -50.80
C GLY A 116 -57.15 16.22 -50.77
N MET A 117 -56.93 14.92 -50.93
CA MET A 117 -55.79 14.39 -51.70
C MET A 117 -56.11 14.52 -53.22
N PRO A 118 -55.20 14.26 -54.18
CA PRO A 118 -53.75 14.01 -54.11
C PRO A 118 -52.95 14.75 -55.21
N GLY A 119 -51.61 14.63 -55.24
CA GLY A 119 -50.86 14.94 -56.46
C GLY A 119 -49.34 14.98 -56.35
N GLN A 120 -48.75 13.79 -56.58
CA GLN A 120 -47.36 13.50 -56.98
C GLN A 120 -46.27 13.48 -55.90
#